data_AF-A0A0S8KAA6-F1
#
_entry.id   AF-A0A0S8KAA6-F1
#
_cell.length_a   1.000
_cell.length_b   1.000
_cell.length_c   1.000
_cell.angle_alpha   90.00
_cell.angle_beta   90.00
_cell.angle_gamma   90.00
#
_symmetry.space_group_name_H-M   'P 1'
#
loop_
_entity.id
_entity.type
_entity.pdbx_description
1 polymer ?
#
loop_
_entity_poly.entity_id
_entity_poly.type
_entity_poly.pdbx_seq_one_letter_code
_entity_poly.pdbx_strand_id
1 'polypeptide(L)'
;MALEWECLDCGYLYEGNTPPRRCPDCDAVGAWERVESGEEWDDDEAEEEQEEKETGAVETEWECMDCGYLHEGKQPPRRCPDCGAVGAWEKVEYVDDWDDDSEDEDS
;
A
#
# COMPACT_ATOMS: atom_id res chain seq x y z
N MET A 1 18.33 -14.80 14.75
CA MET A 1 17.29 -15.08 13.75
C MET A 1 17.01 -16.57 13.75
N ALA A 2 16.22 -17.04 14.73
CA ALA A 2 15.58 -18.34 14.61
C ALA A 2 14.34 -18.13 13.72
N LEU A 3 14.10 -19.03 12.78
CA LEU A 3 12.85 -19.05 12.04
C LEU A 3 11.98 -20.14 12.67
N GLU A 4 10.71 -19.84 12.90
CA GLU A 4 9.72 -20.80 13.36
C GLU A 4 8.74 -21.08 12.22
N TRP A 5 8.24 -22.32 12.16
CA TRP A 5 7.35 -22.76 11.09
C TRP A 5 6.14 -23.47 11.68
N GLU A 6 4.94 -23.04 11.32
CA GLU A 6 3.68 -23.69 11.71
C GLU A 6 3.18 -24.60 10.59
N CYS A 7 2.78 -25.82 10.91
CA CYS A 7 2.12 -26.70 9.96
C CYS A 7 0.66 -26.29 9.74
N LEU A 8 0.28 -25.98 8.51
CA LEU A 8 -1.10 -25.55 8.16
C LEU A 8 -2.16 -26.66 8.27
N ASP A 9 -1.74 -27.92 8.42
CA ASP A 9 -2.66 -29.07 8.51
C ASP A 9 -2.97 -29.44 9.97
N CYS A 10 -1.98 -29.38 10.86
CA CYS A 10 -2.13 -29.78 12.26
C CYS A 10 -1.73 -28.74 13.32
N GLY A 11 -1.14 -27.61 12.94
CA GLY A 11 -0.67 -26.57 13.87
C GLY A 11 0.65 -26.89 14.59
N TYR A 12 1.41 -27.88 14.12
CA TYR A 12 2.71 -28.22 14.71
C TYR A 12 3.75 -27.12 14.45
N LEU A 13 4.40 -26.63 15.51
CA LEU A 13 5.47 -25.63 15.45
C LEU A 13 6.84 -26.30 15.35
N TYR A 14 7.61 -25.92 14.33
CA TYR A 14 8.97 -26.39 14.07
C TYR A 14 9.98 -25.23 14.16
N GLU A 15 10.95 -25.37 15.06
CA GLU A 15 12.06 -24.42 15.23
C GLU A 15 13.21 -24.79 14.28
N GLY A 16 13.50 -23.93 13.29
CA GLY A 16 14.62 -24.18 12.38
C GLY A 16 14.65 -23.29 11.15
N ASN A 17 15.80 -23.20 10.48
CA ASN A 17 15.94 -22.30 9.34
C ASN A 17 15.19 -22.79 8.08
N THR A 18 14.88 -24.08 7.99
CA THR A 18 14.18 -24.68 6.86
C THR A 18 13.31 -25.83 7.36
N PRO A 19 12.00 -25.82 7.10
CA PRO A 19 11.10 -26.86 7.58
C PRO A 19 11.32 -28.14 6.74
N PRO A 20 11.19 -29.34 7.34
CA PRO A 20 11.31 -30.58 6.60
C PRO A 20 10.17 -30.73 5.57
N ARG A 21 10.36 -31.55 4.53
CA ARG A 21 9.30 -31.72 3.51
C ARG A 21 8.01 -32.37 4.03
N ARG A 22 8.11 -33.15 5.10
CA ARG A 22 7.00 -33.83 5.78
C ARG A 22 6.90 -33.32 7.21
N CYS A 23 5.69 -33.03 7.66
CA CYS A 23 5.43 -32.71 9.06
C CYS A 23 5.72 -33.95 9.93
N PRO A 24 6.53 -33.85 11.00
CA PRO A 24 6.81 -34.98 11.88
C PRO A 24 5.60 -35.42 12.73
N ASP A 25 4.56 -34.58 12.83
CA ASP A 25 3.37 -34.84 13.63
C ASP A 25 2.22 -35.45 12.78
N CYS A 26 1.91 -34.86 11.61
CA CYS A 26 0.80 -35.30 10.75
C CYS A 26 1.20 -35.89 9.39
N ASP A 27 2.49 -35.95 9.06
CA ASP A 27 3.05 -36.39 7.76
C ASP A 27 2.58 -35.59 6.51
N ALA A 28 1.89 -34.46 6.71
CA ALA A 28 1.50 -33.56 5.63
C ALA A 28 2.74 -33.07 4.85
N VAL A 29 2.61 -33.02 3.52
CA VAL A 29 3.72 -32.69 2.62
C VAL A 29 3.59 -31.25 2.15
N GLY A 30 4.57 -30.40 2.48
CA GLY A 30 4.64 -29.02 1.98
C GLY A 30 3.60 -28.06 2.56
N ALA A 31 2.97 -28.39 3.69
CA ALA A 31 1.99 -27.55 4.39
C ALA A 31 2.67 -26.75 5.53
N TRP A 32 3.60 -25.87 5.20
CA TRP A 32 4.35 -25.06 6.18
C TRP A 32 4.15 -23.57 5.95
N GLU A 33 3.80 -22.86 7.01
CA GLU A 33 3.78 -21.40 7.08
C GLU A 33 4.94 -20.92 7.96
N ARG A 34 5.56 -19.79 7.59
CA ARG A 34 6.60 -19.18 8.42
C ARG A 34 5.91 -18.32 9.47
N VAL A 35 6.18 -18.58 10.74
CA VAL A 35 5.80 -17.69 11.84
C VAL A 35 6.99 -16.82 12.18
N GLU A 36 6.80 -15.51 12.02
CA GLU A 36 7.79 -14.49 12.32
C GLU A 36 7.78 -14.28 13.84
N SER A 37 8.54 -15.12 14.53
CA SER A 37 8.69 -15.06 15.97
C SER A 37 9.76 -14.04 16.34
N GLY A 38 9.32 -12.80 16.53
CA GLY A 38 10.18 -11.75 17.06
C GLY A 38 9.91 -10.42 16.40
N GLU A 39 8.98 -9.70 16.99
CA GLU A 39 8.97 -8.23 17.03
C GLU A 39 10.40 -7.73 17.21
N GLU A 40 10.96 -7.12 16.17
CA GLU A 40 11.94 -6.06 16.39
C GLU A 40 11.16 -4.92 17.03
N TRP A 41 11.53 -4.67 18.28
CA TRP A 41 11.26 -3.42 18.96
C TRP A 41 11.81 -2.26 18.11
N ASP A 42 10.94 -1.53 17.44
CA ASP A 42 11.20 -0.13 17.13
C ASP A 42 10.74 0.71 18.33
N ASP A 43 11.55 0.70 19.40
CA ASP A 43 11.51 1.76 20.41
C ASP A 43 12.54 2.83 20.02
N ASP A 44 11.98 3.99 19.69
CA ASP A 44 12.52 5.34 19.87
C ASP A 44 13.53 5.91 18.86
N GLU A 45 12.96 6.74 17.97
CA GLU A 45 13.35 8.12 17.65
C GLU A 45 14.86 8.41 17.45
N ALA A 46 15.26 8.49 16.19
CA ALA A 46 16.34 9.38 15.77
C ALA A 46 15.98 9.97 14.41
N GLU A 47 15.68 11.27 14.46
CA GLU A 47 15.43 12.14 13.33
C GLU A 47 16.59 12.17 12.31
N GLU A 48 16.16 12.48 11.08
CA GLU A 48 16.86 13.23 10.04
C GLU A 48 17.63 12.53 8.90
N GLU A 49 17.07 12.80 7.71
CA GLU A 49 17.69 12.92 6.39
C GLU A 49 18.08 11.63 5.67
N GLN A 50 17.15 11.10 4.83
CA GLN A 50 17.30 11.07 3.36
C GLN A 50 15.94 11.16 2.65
N GLU A 51 15.81 12.29 1.97
CA GLU A 51 14.88 12.69 0.93
C GLU A 51 14.66 11.59 -0.13
N GLU A 52 13.48 11.64 -0.77
CA GLU A 52 13.12 10.98 -2.03
C GLU A 52 12.71 9.50 -2.00
N LYS A 53 11.48 9.21 -1.55
CA LYS A 53 10.63 8.26 -2.29
C LYS A 53 9.14 8.44 -2.03
N GLU A 54 8.56 9.35 -2.79
CA GLU A 54 7.26 9.15 -3.45
C GLU A 54 6.10 8.82 -2.49
N THR A 55 5.70 9.85 -1.77
CA THR A 55 4.37 10.01 -1.17
C THR A 55 3.29 10.04 -2.26
N GLY A 56 2.06 9.60 -1.94
CA GLY A 56 0.87 9.85 -2.76
C GLY A 56 0.37 8.68 -3.63
N ALA A 57 0.43 7.44 -3.12
CA ALA A 57 -0.31 6.35 -3.73
C ALA A 57 -1.81 6.47 -3.39
N VAL A 58 -2.52 7.33 -4.13
CA VAL A 58 -3.99 7.43 -4.39
C VAL A 58 -4.43 8.89 -4.35
N GLU A 59 -4.37 9.62 -5.48
CA GLU A 59 -5.07 10.92 -5.69
C GLU A 59 -4.68 11.53 -7.05
N THR A 60 -4.78 10.78 -8.14
CA THR A 60 -4.74 11.39 -9.48
C THR A 60 -6.11 11.25 -10.11
N GLU A 61 -6.82 12.37 -10.17
CA GLU A 61 -8.11 12.48 -10.82
C GLU A 61 -7.94 13.09 -12.20
N TRP A 62 -8.67 12.55 -13.18
CA TRP A 62 -8.64 13.00 -14.55
C TRP A 62 -10.01 13.53 -14.94
N GLU A 63 -10.09 14.79 -15.34
CA GLU A 63 -11.31 15.39 -15.85
C GLU A 63 -11.32 15.35 -17.38
N CYS A 64 -12.43 14.91 -17.98
CA CYS A 64 -12.60 14.97 -19.41
C CYS A 64 -12.87 16.42 -19.86
N MET A 65 -11.97 17.00 -20.67
CA MET A 65 -12.10 18.38 -21.17
C MET A 65 -13.31 18.61 -22.10
N ASP A 66 -13.95 17.53 -22.58
CA ASP A 66 -15.08 17.60 -23.52
C ASP A 66 -16.43 17.58 -22.78
N CYS A 67 -16.54 16.84 -21.67
CA CYS A 67 -17.81 16.66 -20.93
C CYS A 67 -17.76 16.88 -19.41
N GLY A 68 -16.57 17.01 -18.81
CA GLY A 68 -16.39 17.15 -17.36
C GLY A 68 -16.46 15.83 -16.57
N TYR A 69 -16.38 14.66 -17.22
CA TYR A 69 -16.36 13.37 -16.52
C TYR A 69 -15.08 13.20 -15.71
N LEU A 70 -15.21 12.97 -14.40
CA LEU A 70 -14.11 12.70 -13.49
C LEU A 70 -13.79 11.20 -13.43
N HIS A 71 -12.53 10.86 -13.63
CA HIS A 71 -12.02 9.51 -13.57
C HIS A 71 -10.86 9.40 -12.57
N GLU A 72 -11.04 8.58 -11.54
CA GLU A 72 -10.03 8.30 -10.52
C GLU A 72 -9.07 7.21 -11.03
N GLY A 73 -7.78 7.52 -11.12
CA GLY A 73 -6.80 6.52 -11.52
C GLY A 73 -5.43 7.09 -11.85
N LYS A 74 -4.40 6.24 -11.84
CA LYS A 74 -3.02 6.68 -12.15
C LYS A 74 -2.84 7.19 -13.58
N GLN A 75 -3.70 6.77 -14.51
CA GLN A 75 -3.65 7.17 -15.92
C GLN A 75 -5.07 7.28 -16.49
N PRO A 76 -5.33 8.24 -17.40
CA PRO A 76 -6.64 8.40 -17.99
C PRO A 76 -6.86 7.33 -19.07
N PRO A 77 -8.09 6.85 -19.26
CA PRO A 77 -8.39 5.90 -20.33
C PRO A 77 -8.29 6.59 -21.70
N ARG A 78 -8.01 5.84 -22.77
CA ARG A 78 -7.87 6.42 -24.11
C ARG A 78 -9.15 7.09 -24.61
N ARG A 79 -10.32 6.62 -24.15
CA ARG A 79 -11.64 7.09 -24.54
C ARG A 79 -12.50 7.33 -23.30
N CYS A 80 -13.17 8.47 -23.24
CA CYS A 80 -14.12 8.78 -22.17
C CYS A 80 -15.32 7.81 -22.21
N PRO A 81 -15.68 7.14 -21.10
CA PRO A 81 -16.83 6.25 -21.05
C PRO A 81 -18.17 6.99 -21.10
N ASP A 82 -18.19 8.29 -20.78
CA ASP A 82 -19.39 9.11 -20.76
C ASP A 82 -19.71 9.73 -22.14
N CYS A 83 -18.79 10.52 -22.69
CA CYS A 83 -18.99 11.21 -23.98
C CYS A 83 -18.34 10.52 -25.20
N GLY A 84 -17.39 9.60 -24.98
CA GLY A 84 -16.67 8.94 -26.05
C GLY A 84 -15.53 9.74 -26.68
N ALA A 85 -15.16 10.92 -26.15
CA ALA A 85 -14.00 11.70 -26.61
C ALA A 85 -12.68 10.91 -26.45
N VAL A 86 -11.71 11.15 -27.32
CA VAL A 86 -10.44 10.39 -27.38
C VAL A 86 -9.28 11.34 -27.13
N GLY A 87 -8.55 11.13 -26.03
CA GLY A 87 -7.37 11.94 -25.69
C GLY A 87 -7.67 13.35 -25.14
N ALA A 88 -8.89 13.61 -24.67
CA ALA A 88 -9.30 14.88 -24.06
C ALA A 88 -9.38 14.75 -22.53
N TRP A 89 -8.22 14.63 -21.86
CA TRP A 89 -8.13 14.47 -20.40
C TRP A 89 -7.16 15.48 -19.81
N GLU A 90 -7.60 16.14 -18.73
CA GLU A 90 -6.79 17.01 -17.89
C GLU A 90 -6.57 16.35 -16.53
N LYS A 91 -5.39 16.54 -15.94
CA LYS A 91 -5.15 16.12 -14.57
C LYS A 91 -5.69 17.19 -13.62
N VAL A 92 -6.54 16.79 -12.69
CA VAL A 92 -6.99 17.63 -11.59
C VAL A 92 -6.00 17.46 -10.45
N GLU A 93 -5.29 18.54 -10.12
CA GLU A 93 -4.47 18.61 -8.91
C GLU A 93 -5.27 19.44 -7.92
N TYR A 94 -5.86 18.77 -6.92
CA TYR A 94 -6.56 19.48 -5.87
C TYR A 94 -5.49 20.16 -5.02
N VAL A 95 -5.37 21.48 -5.16
CA VAL A 95 -4.64 22.27 -4.18
C VAL A 95 -5.60 22.37 -3.00
N ASP A 96 -5.22 21.79 -1.86
CA ASP A 96 -5.97 21.98 -0.63
C ASP A 96 -5.76 23.45 -0.20
N ASP A 97 -6.54 24.34 -0.80
CA ASP A 97 -6.66 25.76 -0.43
C ASP A 97 -7.51 25.86 0.85
N TRP A 98 -7.16 25.09 1.87
CA TRP A 98 -7.86 25.08 3.17
C TRP A 98 -6.91 25.31 4.36
N ASP A 99 -5.65 25.66 4.09
CA ASP A 99 -4.67 26.13 5.09
C ASP A 99 -4.20 27.55 4.75
N ASP A 100 -5.10 28.55 4.69
CA ASP A 100 -4.69 29.98 4.67
C ASP A 100 -5.74 31.01 5.17
N ASP A 101 -6.95 30.63 5.60
CA ASP A 101 -7.91 31.61 6.18
C ASP A 101 -8.12 31.38 7.68
N SER A 102 -7.01 31.39 8.42
CA SER A 102 -7.02 31.52 9.89
C SER A 102 -6.07 32.64 10.34
N GLU A 103 -6.16 33.80 9.72
CA GLU A 103 -5.65 35.06 10.27
C GLU A 103 -6.75 36.15 10.23
N ASP A 104 -7.95 35.81 10.71
CA ASP A 104 -8.99 36.80 11.01
C ASP A 104 -8.65 37.54 12.33
N GLU A 105 -8.08 38.74 12.17
CA GLU A 105 -8.13 39.93 13.05
C GLU A 105 -7.89 39.77 14.57
N ASP A 106 -6.66 40.00 15.02
CA ASP A 106 -6.38 40.55 16.37
C ASP A 106 -6.65 42.07 16.36
N SER A 107 -7.84 42.48 16.82
CA SER A 107 -8.23 43.86 17.14
C SER A 107 -8.27 44.11 18.65
#